data_AF-A0AB73AK07-F1
#
_entry.id   AF-A0AB73AK07-F1
#
_cell.length_a   1.000
_cell.length_b   1.000
_cell.length_c   1.000
_cell.angle_alpha   90.00
_cell.angle_beta   90.00
_cell.angle_gamma   90.00
#
_symmetry.space_group_name_H-M   'P 1'
#
loop_
_entity.id
_entity.type
_entity.pdbx_description
1 polymer ?
#
loop_
_entity_poly.entity_id
_entity_poly.type
_entity_poly.pdbx_seq_one_letter_code
_entity_poly.pdbx_strand_id
1 'polypeptide(L)'
;MKKKQPEPQLFQKGYETYAVTKGGKGIIKFSDNSDITTDRETSTVEVVPKGKAAPIKFVPRGRNNNMMYDIMKKIGANVTVGSNVEFKNKVVYGDSVLVYRKYRDKETRKIIKEEVLPEEYPDIFDFIENNDIPFIRMEIANDLVIFYDAYVEYIFNQDTQPRLVQVKAKEATCSRISVIDERTGKSEYHGYSAKWHEGMPDDVIATPLLDRQAPLRDLKTRMGLLPNEKGTKEIVKDRRFIHNIRIATPGRFYYSKPYWWSVFVSGWYDFGNAIPIFKKALIKNQMALRYIVYIKEDFWGKLYADEKITNEADQAVRRATFLQDMNDFLAGEENAGKGFVSHFRYDRVKGFEDKDIIINTLDSFFKGGEYIEDSEEVSNTICYGMNVHPSIIGAAPGKGKSINGTEARELFIIEQALMKMFQEATLTPLYFAKAVNGWPKDIYFSVTNCQLTTLDKGTGATKNTGLTSETEEK
;
A
#
# COMPACT_ATOMS: atom_id res chain seq x y z
N MET A 1 -15.05 -44.74 -24.29
CA MET A 1 -16.30 -43.95 -24.14
C MET A 1 -16.59 -43.77 -22.66
N LYS A 2 -16.39 -42.58 -22.08
CA LYS A 2 -16.71 -42.29 -20.67
C LYS A 2 -18.23 -42.10 -20.53
N LYS A 3 -18.89 -42.92 -19.71
CA LYS A 3 -20.31 -42.75 -19.35
C LYS A 3 -20.50 -41.43 -18.60
N LYS A 4 -21.30 -40.51 -19.14
CA LYS A 4 -21.82 -39.34 -18.41
C LYS A 4 -22.68 -39.84 -17.25
N GLN A 5 -22.40 -39.40 -16.03
CA GLN A 5 -23.36 -39.48 -14.93
C GLN A 5 -24.56 -38.56 -15.24
N PRO A 6 -25.79 -38.96 -14.89
CA PRO A 6 -26.96 -38.10 -15.07
C PRO A 6 -26.90 -36.92 -14.10
N GLU A 7 -27.20 -35.72 -14.60
CA GLU A 7 -27.41 -34.54 -13.76
C GLU A 7 -28.60 -34.78 -12.81
N PRO A 8 -28.54 -34.32 -11.56
CA PRO A 8 -29.66 -34.47 -10.63
C PRO A 8 -30.84 -33.61 -11.10
N GLN A 9 -31.97 -34.25 -11.44
CA GLN A 9 -33.23 -33.57 -11.69
C GLN A 9 -33.82 -33.08 -10.37
N LEU A 10 -33.67 -31.79 -10.08
CA LEU A 10 -34.14 -31.13 -8.85
C LEU A 10 -35.55 -30.54 -8.97
N PHE A 11 -36.33 -30.89 -9.99
CA PHE A 11 -37.69 -30.38 -10.17
C PHE A 11 -38.69 -31.53 -10.31
N GLN A 12 -39.49 -31.75 -9.26
CA GLN A 12 -40.69 -32.58 -9.30
C GLN A 12 -41.94 -31.70 -9.14
N LYS A 13 -43.02 -32.07 -9.83
CA LYS A 13 -44.31 -31.36 -9.82
C LYS A 13 -44.89 -31.39 -8.40
N GLY A 14 -44.93 -30.24 -7.73
CA GLY A 14 -45.45 -30.09 -6.35
C GLY A 14 -44.52 -29.36 -5.37
N TYR A 15 -43.25 -29.10 -5.74
CA TYR A 15 -42.32 -28.35 -4.91
C TYR A 15 -41.95 -27.02 -5.58
N GLU A 16 -42.41 -25.89 -5.01
CA GLU A 16 -41.86 -24.57 -5.30
C GLU A 16 -40.80 -24.24 -4.26
N THR A 17 -39.52 -24.34 -4.65
CA THR A 17 -38.40 -23.82 -3.87
C THR A 17 -37.81 -22.61 -4.58
N TYR A 18 -38.12 -21.42 -4.09
CA TYR A 18 -37.42 -20.19 -4.44
C TYR A 18 -36.27 -19.95 -3.46
N ALA A 19 -35.03 -20.18 -3.91
CA ALA A 19 -33.88 -19.31 -3.68
C ALA A 19 -32.67 -19.89 -4.42
N VAL A 20 -32.51 -19.48 -5.68
CA VAL A 20 -31.23 -19.58 -6.37
C VAL A 20 -30.35 -18.45 -5.86
N THR A 21 -29.45 -18.72 -4.92
CA THR A 21 -28.27 -17.86 -4.73
C THR A 21 -27.35 -18.05 -5.93
N LYS A 22 -27.62 -17.26 -6.97
CA LYS A 22 -26.75 -17.10 -8.14
C LYS A 22 -25.49 -16.36 -7.65
N GLY A 23 -24.52 -17.09 -7.10
CA GLY A 23 -23.30 -16.48 -6.55
C GLY A 23 -22.10 -17.40 -6.33
N GLY A 24 -22.20 -18.71 -6.64
CA GLY A 24 -21.13 -19.68 -6.37
C GLY A 24 -19.95 -19.70 -7.36
N LYS A 25 -19.82 -18.72 -8.26
CA LYS A 25 -18.64 -18.59 -9.13
C LYS A 25 -17.95 -17.25 -8.85
N GLY A 26 -16.94 -17.28 -7.98
CA GLY A 26 -15.97 -16.19 -7.84
C GLY A 26 -15.74 -15.61 -6.44
N ILE A 27 -15.60 -16.44 -5.40
CA ILE A 27 -15.35 -15.90 -4.04
C ILE A 27 -13.91 -15.36 -3.91
N ILE A 28 -12.94 -15.85 -4.69
CA ILE A 28 -11.58 -15.31 -4.71
C ILE A 28 -11.14 -15.16 -6.17
N LYS A 29 -11.13 -13.92 -6.68
CA LYS A 29 -10.47 -13.59 -7.94
C LYS A 29 -9.10 -13.02 -7.61
N PHE A 30 -8.04 -13.80 -7.82
CA PHE A 30 -6.68 -13.28 -7.75
C PHE A 30 -6.51 -12.18 -8.80
N SER A 31 -5.88 -11.09 -8.40
CA SER A 31 -5.54 -10.01 -9.29
C SER A 31 -4.49 -10.46 -10.31
N ASP A 32 -4.62 -10.03 -11.55
CA ASP A 32 -3.56 -10.22 -12.54
C ASP A 32 -2.38 -9.31 -12.16
N ASN A 33 -1.28 -9.92 -11.68
CA ASN A 33 -0.09 -9.23 -11.23
C ASN A 33 1.09 -9.41 -12.19
N SER A 34 0.86 -9.86 -13.43
CA SER A 34 1.95 -10.11 -14.38
C SER A 34 2.76 -8.85 -14.71
N ASP A 35 2.11 -7.67 -14.67
CA ASP A 35 2.74 -6.34 -14.80
C ASP A 35 3.83 -6.08 -13.76
N ILE A 36 3.66 -6.63 -12.56
CA ILE A 36 4.61 -6.51 -11.46
C ILE A 36 5.80 -7.46 -11.68
N THR A 37 5.67 -8.51 -12.51
CA THR A 37 6.68 -9.55 -12.67
C THR A 37 7.67 -9.29 -13.79
N THR A 38 7.24 -8.76 -14.95
CA THR A 38 8.10 -8.66 -16.14
C THR A 38 8.09 -7.27 -16.76
N ASP A 39 9.28 -6.76 -17.11
CA ASP A 39 9.44 -5.54 -17.95
C ASP A 39 9.40 -5.83 -19.45
N ARG A 40 9.03 -7.06 -19.84
CA ARG A 40 9.33 -7.62 -21.18
C ARG A 40 8.41 -7.15 -22.29
N GLU A 41 7.35 -6.42 -21.99
CA GLU A 41 6.44 -5.86 -23.00
C GLU A 41 6.72 -4.38 -23.20
N THR A 42 7.70 -4.07 -24.05
CA THR A 42 8.07 -2.70 -24.42
C THR A 42 7.17 -2.17 -25.53
N SER A 43 5.87 -2.04 -25.28
CA SER A 43 5.09 -1.05 -26.03
C SER A 43 5.63 0.34 -25.65
N THR A 44 5.91 1.21 -26.60
CA THR A 44 6.39 2.57 -26.32
C THR A 44 5.27 3.57 -26.56
N VAL A 45 5.18 4.60 -25.72
CA VAL A 45 4.23 5.70 -25.90
C VAL A 45 4.97 6.85 -26.56
N GLU A 46 4.62 7.16 -27.80
CA GLU A 46 5.21 8.27 -28.55
C GLU A 46 4.37 9.53 -28.36
N VAL A 47 4.99 10.58 -27.82
CA VAL A 47 4.31 11.84 -27.49
C VAL A 47 5.13 12.99 -28.03
N VAL A 48 4.47 14.05 -28.52
CA VAL A 48 5.11 15.34 -28.83
C VAL A 48 5.04 16.21 -27.57
N PRO A 49 6.15 16.40 -26.82
CA PRO A 49 6.10 17.14 -25.57
C PRO A 49 5.82 18.62 -25.80
N LYS A 50 5.19 19.27 -24.82
CA LYS A 50 4.88 20.70 -24.87
C LYS A 50 6.15 21.52 -25.09
N GLY A 51 6.14 22.36 -26.12
CA GLY A 51 7.28 23.22 -26.48
C GLY A 51 8.39 22.51 -27.28
N LYS A 52 8.19 21.26 -27.71
CA LYS A 52 9.09 20.55 -28.63
C LYS A 52 8.37 20.23 -29.94
N ALA A 53 9.12 20.24 -31.04
CA ALA A 53 8.61 19.90 -32.37
C ALA A 53 8.72 18.40 -32.69
N ALA A 54 9.70 17.71 -32.10
CA ALA A 54 9.97 16.30 -32.38
C ALA A 54 9.27 15.39 -31.35
N PRO A 55 8.67 14.26 -31.80
CA PRO A 55 8.14 13.26 -30.89
C PRO A 55 9.25 12.58 -30.09
N ILE A 56 8.93 12.17 -28.87
CA ILE A 56 9.81 11.40 -27.98
C ILE A 56 9.06 10.14 -27.55
N LYS A 57 9.76 9.00 -27.61
CA LYS A 57 9.24 7.71 -27.15
C LYS A 57 9.52 7.52 -25.66
N PHE A 58 8.49 7.32 -24.87
CA PHE A 58 8.54 7.04 -23.44
C PHE A 58 8.18 5.58 -23.15
N VAL A 59 8.84 5.01 -22.14
CA VAL A 59 8.56 3.65 -21.68
C VAL A 59 7.39 3.68 -20.69
N PRO A 60 6.31 2.91 -20.90
CA PRO A 60 5.20 2.86 -19.98
C PRO A 60 5.55 2.10 -18.69
N ARG A 61 4.80 2.35 -17.62
CA ARG A 61 4.90 1.60 -16.35
C ARG A 61 3.79 0.54 -16.26
N GLY A 62 4.13 -0.71 -16.62
CA GLY A 62 3.19 -1.84 -16.78
C GLY A 62 2.49 -1.84 -18.14
N ARG A 63 1.83 -2.95 -18.50
CA ARG A 63 1.17 -3.16 -19.81
C ARG A 63 0.21 -2.04 -20.18
N ASN A 64 -0.56 -1.56 -19.22
CA ASN A 64 -1.58 -0.52 -19.42
C ASN A 64 -1.10 0.88 -18.99
N ASN A 65 0.20 1.07 -18.77
CA ASN A 65 0.78 2.31 -18.24
C ASN A 65 0.27 2.77 -16.86
N ASN A 66 -0.54 1.94 -16.19
CA ASN A 66 -1.30 2.27 -14.97
C ASN A 66 -0.76 1.59 -13.70
N MET A 67 0.32 0.80 -13.80
CA MET A 67 0.82 -0.02 -12.69
C MET A 67 1.01 0.79 -11.40
N MET A 68 1.55 2.01 -11.51
CA MET A 68 1.80 2.87 -10.35
C MET A 68 0.50 3.25 -9.63
N TYR A 69 -0.54 3.63 -10.37
CA TYR A 69 -1.86 3.95 -9.82
C TYR A 69 -2.54 2.73 -9.23
N ASP A 70 -2.38 1.56 -9.86
CA ASP A 70 -2.94 0.31 -9.36
C ASP A 70 -2.26 -0.12 -8.04
N ILE A 71 -0.95 0.08 -7.91
CA ILE A 71 -0.22 -0.11 -6.64
C ILE A 71 -0.73 0.86 -5.57
N MET A 72 -0.93 2.14 -5.88
CA MET A 72 -1.49 3.11 -4.92
C MET A 72 -2.89 2.72 -4.44
N LYS A 73 -3.77 2.29 -5.37
CA LYS A 73 -5.10 1.76 -5.02
C LYS A 73 -5.00 0.53 -4.12
N LYS A 74 -4.06 -0.38 -4.42
CA LYS A 74 -3.83 -1.57 -3.61
C LYS A 74 -3.35 -1.21 -2.19
N ILE A 75 -2.45 -0.25 -2.05
CA ILE A 75 -1.99 0.25 -0.75
C ILE A 75 -3.17 0.83 0.06
N GLY A 76 -4.00 1.66 -0.56
CA GLY A 76 -5.15 2.27 0.11
C GLY A 76 -6.28 1.29 0.48
N ALA A 77 -6.37 0.14 -0.19
CA ALA A 77 -7.42 -0.85 0.05
C ALA A 77 -7.09 -1.87 1.15
N ASN A 78 -5.84 -1.99 1.59
CA ASN A 78 -5.43 -2.94 2.63
C ASN A 78 -4.80 -2.21 3.82
N VAL A 79 -5.43 -2.34 4.99
CA VAL A 79 -5.02 -1.64 6.23
C VAL A 79 -3.58 -1.97 6.65
N THR A 80 -3.14 -3.22 6.52
CA THR A 80 -1.79 -3.65 6.92
C THR A 80 -0.74 -3.05 5.99
N VAL A 81 -0.98 -3.09 4.67
CA VAL A 81 -0.06 -2.51 3.69
C VAL A 81 0.01 -0.99 3.85
N GLY A 82 -1.13 -0.32 3.98
CA GLY A 82 -1.19 1.13 4.18
C GLY A 82 -0.40 1.59 5.41
N SER A 83 -0.64 0.97 6.56
CA SER A 83 0.08 1.29 7.81
C SER A 83 1.58 1.01 7.71
N ASN A 84 1.99 -0.06 7.03
CA ASN A 84 3.40 -0.39 6.84
C ASN A 84 4.12 0.63 5.95
N VAL A 85 3.49 1.07 4.86
CA VAL A 85 4.05 2.13 3.99
C VAL A 85 4.20 3.42 4.79
N GLU A 86 3.15 3.84 5.50
CA GLU A 86 3.16 5.05 6.31
C GLU A 86 4.27 5.00 7.39
N PHE A 87 4.37 3.88 8.11
CA PHE A 87 5.39 3.68 9.14
C PHE A 87 6.80 3.83 8.55
N LYS A 88 7.10 3.15 7.44
CA LYS A 88 8.40 3.26 6.77
C LYS A 88 8.72 4.69 6.34
N ASN A 89 7.74 5.40 5.77
CA ASN A 89 7.93 6.79 5.35
C ASN A 89 8.34 7.66 6.54
N LYS A 90 7.72 7.47 7.71
CA LYS A 90 8.09 8.18 8.95
C LYS A 90 9.52 7.83 9.41
N VAL A 91 9.90 6.55 9.37
CA VAL A 91 11.27 6.12 9.74
C VAL A 91 12.33 6.67 8.77
N VAL A 92 12.04 6.72 7.47
CA VAL A 92 12.94 7.29 6.45
C VAL A 92 13.02 8.81 6.59
N TYR A 93 11.91 9.49 6.92
CA TYR A 93 11.90 10.92 7.14
C TYR A 93 12.82 11.31 8.32
N GLY A 94 12.74 10.55 9.42
CA GLY A 94 13.49 10.80 10.65
C GLY A 94 12.95 12.02 11.41
N ASP A 95 13.81 12.75 12.11
CA ASP A 95 13.43 14.00 12.76
C ASP A 95 13.64 15.19 11.82
N SER A 96 14.89 15.47 11.45
CA SER A 96 15.25 16.58 10.57
C SER A 96 16.56 16.37 9.83
N VAL A 97 16.85 17.27 8.89
CA VAL A 97 18.19 17.38 8.31
C VAL A 97 19.09 18.11 9.30
N LEU A 98 20.18 17.45 9.68
CA LEU A 98 21.31 18.04 10.39
C LEU A 98 22.38 18.46 9.39
N VAL A 99 22.78 19.73 9.47
CA VAL A 99 23.97 20.25 8.82
C VAL A 99 25.11 20.21 9.84
N TYR A 100 26.23 19.58 9.47
CA TYR A 100 27.37 19.46 10.37
C TYR A 100 28.70 19.60 9.64
N ARG A 101 29.69 20.13 10.34
CA ARG A 101 31.09 20.16 9.90
C ARG A 101 31.76 18.86 10.32
N LYS A 102 32.50 18.23 9.42
CA LYS A 102 33.26 17.00 9.68
C LYS A 102 34.74 17.22 9.41
N TYR A 103 35.55 17.13 10.46
CA TYR A 103 37.00 17.22 10.37
C TYR A 103 37.68 16.17 11.25
N ARG A 104 38.96 15.93 11.00
CA ARG A 104 39.79 15.08 11.85
C ARG A 104 40.49 15.99 12.84
N ASP A 105 40.30 15.71 14.13
CA ASP A 105 40.98 16.43 15.18
C ASP A 105 42.49 16.26 15.07
N LYS A 106 43.24 17.33 15.35
CA LYS A 106 44.70 17.32 15.17
C LYS A 106 45.41 16.52 16.26
N GLU A 107 44.86 16.51 17.48
CA GLU A 107 45.49 15.89 18.65
C GLU A 107 45.04 14.44 18.82
N THR A 108 43.74 14.20 18.89
CA THR A 108 43.13 12.89 19.14
C THR A 108 43.03 12.04 17.88
N ARG A 109 43.20 12.64 16.69
CA ARG A 109 43.03 12.00 15.36
C ARG A 109 41.62 11.42 15.14
N LYS A 110 40.66 11.67 16.03
CA LYS A 110 39.27 11.23 15.92
C LYS A 110 38.51 12.09 14.92
N ILE A 111 37.45 11.54 14.34
CA ILE A 111 36.55 12.30 13.47
C ILE A 111 35.58 13.07 14.36
N ILE A 112 35.68 14.40 14.35
CA ILE A 112 34.73 15.29 15.02
C ILE A 112 33.62 15.66 14.05
N LYS A 113 32.40 15.73 14.59
CA LYS A 113 31.20 16.20 13.91
C LYS A 113 30.59 17.28 14.77
N GLU A 114 30.58 18.48 14.24
CA GLU A 114 30.12 19.67 14.95
C GLU A 114 28.88 20.19 14.23
N GLU A 115 27.78 20.37 14.96
CA GLU A 115 26.58 20.97 14.41
C GLU A 115 26.88 22.39 13.93
N VAL A 116 26.31 22.73 12.78
CA VAL A 116 26.51 24.02 12.14
C VAL A 116 25.24 24.83 12.28
N LEU A 117 25.38 26.11 12.63
CA LEU A 117 24.24 27.00 12.83
C LEU A 117 23.96 27.88 11.59
N PRO A 118 22.72 28.40 11.44
CA PRO A 118 22.35 29.29 10.32
C PRO A 118 23.27 30.50 10.17
N GLU A 119 23.76 31.06 11.28
CA GLU A 119 24.62 32.24 11.27
C GLU A 119 26.01 31.96 10.66
N GLU A 120 26.48 30.71 10.67
CA GLU A 120 27.77 30.34 10.10
C GLU A 120 27.72 30.19 8.57
N TYR A 121 26.62 29.65 8.03
CA TYR A 121 26.44 29.46 6.59
C TYR A 121 25.01 29.80 6.12
N PRO A 122 24.63 31.08 6.10
CA PRO A 122 23.28 31.52 5.72
C PRO A 122 22.84 30.95 4.37
N ASP A 123 23.71 30.98 3.35
CA ASP A 123 23.42 30.45 2.01
C ASP A 123 22.93 28.98 1.99
N ILE A 124 23.38 28.14 2.93
CA ILE A 124 22.97 26.73 3.01
C ILE A 124 21.56 26.63 3.62
N PHE A 125 21.31 27.36 4.69
CA PHE A 125 20.04 27.35 5.40
C PHE A 125 18.95 28.06 4.61
N ASP A 126 19.27 29.19 3.98
CA ASP A 126 18.39 29.89 3.03
C ASP A 126 18.00 28.97 1.87
N PHE A 127 18.94 28.16 1.35
CA PHE A 127 18.62 27.19 0.31
C PHE A 127 17.67 26.10 0.83
N ILE A 128 17.88 25.61 2.05
CA ILE A 128 17.03 24.60 2.68
C ILE A 128 15.61 25.14 2.88
N GLU A 129 15.48 26.37 3.38
CA GLU A 129 14.21 27.02 3.69
C GLU A 129 13.44 27.41 2.42
N ASN A 130 14.09 28.13 1.49
CA ASN A 130 13.44 28.60 0.26
C ASN A 130 13.00 27.48 -0.69
N ASN A 131 13.53 26.27 -0.51
CA ASN A 131 13.15 25.08 -1.29
C ASN A 131 12.17 24.17 -0.55
N ASP A 132 11.87 24.41 0.73
CA ASP A 132 11.13 23.48 1.56
C ASP A 132 11.70 22.04 1.45
N ILE A 133 13.00 21.91 1.70
CA ILE A 133 13.69 20.63 1.65
C ILE A 133 13.03 19.57 2.56
N PRO A 134 12.48 19.90 3.75
CA PRO A 134 11.70 18.94 4.53
C PRO A 134 10.55 18.31 3.72
N PHE A 135 9.73 19.12 3.05
CA PHE A 135 8.63 18.62 2.21
C PHE A 135 9.15 17.80 1.02
N ILE A 136 10.17 18.30 0.31
CA ILE A 136 10.77 17.57 -0.83
C ILE A 136 11.33 16.22 -0.39
N ARG A 137 11.98 16.15 0.79
CA ARG A 137 12.47 14.88 1.35
C ARG A 137 11.34 13.91 1.64
N MET A 138 10.21 14.39 2.17
CA MET A 138 9.03 13.56 2.40
C MET A 138 8.50 12.98 1.08
N GLU A 139 8.40 13.79 0.02
CA GLU A 139 7.99 13.32 -1.31
C GLU A 139 8.94 12.26 -1.88
N ILE A 140 10.25 12.51 -1.81
CA ILE A 140 11.27 11.54 -2.24
C ILE A 140 11.18 10.25 -1.42
N ALA A 141 11.00 10.35 -0.10
CA ALA A 141 10.89 9.20 0.78
C ALA A 141 9.67 8.33 0.42
N ASN A 142 8.51 8.95 0.22
CA ASN A 142 7.28 8.26 -0.20
C ASN A 142 7.49 7.51 -1.52
N ASP A 143 8.04 8.18 -2.53
CA ASP A 143 8.29 7.58 -3.85
C ASP A 143 9.30 6.42 -3.75
N LEU A 144 10.38 6.58 -2.98
CA LEU A 144 11.37 5.53 -2.79
C LEU A 144 10.83 4.32 -2.03
N VAL A 145 10.05 4.51 -0.96
CA VAL A 145 9.47 3.40 -0.19
C VAL A 145 8.47 2.61 -1.03
N ILE A 146 7.67 3.30 -1.85
CA ILE A 146 6.60 2.68 -2.62
C ILE A 146 7.10 2.09 -3.93
N PHE A 147 8.03 2.76 -4.63
CA PHE A 147 8.39 2.46 -6.02
C PHE A 147 9.87 2.23 -6.29
N TYR A 148 10.77 2.47 -5.33
CA TYR A 148 12.23 2.43 -5.51
C TYR A 148 12.77 3.43 -6.56
N ASP A 149 11.93 4.32 -7.08
CA ASP A 149 12.25 5.36 -8.03
C ASP A 149 11.64 6.67 -7.56
N ALA A 150 12.46 7.69 -7.37
CA ALA A 150 12.04 9.07 -7.16
C ALA A 150 12.69 9.97 -8.22
N TYR A 151 12.05 11.10 -8.52
CA TYR A 151 12.53 12.07 -9.50
C TYR A 151 12.64 13.45 -8.89
N VAL A 152 13.78 14.10 -9.08
CA VAL A 152 14.06 15.44 -8.56
C VAL A 152 14.49 16.34 -9.70
N GLU A 153 13.80 17.46 -9.88
CA GLU A 153 14.14 18.51 -10.82
C GLU A 153 15.09 19.51 -10.16
N TYR A 154 16.26 19.70 -10.76
CA TYR A 154 17.23 20.74 -10.42
C TYR A 154 17.08 21.91 -11.38
N ILE A 155 16.80 23.10 -10.84
CA ILE A 155 16.53 24.32 -11.59
C ILE A 155 17.62 25.34 -11.29
N PHE A 156 18.36 25.71 -12.33
CA PHE A 156 19.45 26.67 -12.28
C PHE A 156 18.97 28.06 -12.68
N ASN A 157 19.64 29.09 -12.16
CA ASN A 157 19.43 30.46 -12.59
C ASN A 157 19.99 30.74 -14.01
N GLN A 158 19.73 31.94 -14.52
CA GLN A 158 20.13 32.33 -15.88
C GLN A 158 21.49 33.05 -15.94
N ASP A 159 22.25 33.03 -14.84
CA ASP A 159 23.55 33.68 -14.77
C ASP A 159 24.57 33.04 -15.72
N THR A 160 25.63 33.79 -16.05
CA THR A 160 26.76 33.30 -16.87
C THR A 160 27.42 32.06 -16.27
N GLN A 161 27.50 32.02 -14.94
CA GLN A 161 27.88 30.84 -14.18
C GLN A 161 26.64 30.35 -13.40
N PRO A 162 25.93 29.33 -13.89
CA PRO A 162 24.67 28.91 -13.30
C PRO A 162 24.86 28.37 -11.88
N ARG A 163 23.99 28.82 -10.97
CA ARG A 163 23.84 28.28 -9.61
C ARG A 163 22.53 27.51 -9.52
N LEU A 164 22.53 26.41 -8.76
CA LEU A 164 21.32 25.68 -8.42
C LEU A 164 20.54 26.53 -7.42
N VAL A 165 19.35 26.98 -7.82
CA VAL A 165 18.51 27.87 -7.00
C VAL A 165 17.26 27.18 -6.50
N GLN A 166 16.73 26.22 -7.28
CA GLN A 166 15.51 25.53 -6.92
C GLN A 166 15.57 24.03 -7.15
N VAL A 167 14.97 23.28 -6.23
CA VAL A 167 14.77 21.83 -6.27
C VAL A 167 13.27 21.56 -6.23
N LYS A 168 12.79 20.58 -7.00
CA LYS A 168 11.40 20.12 -6.92
C LYS A 168 11.33 18.60 -7.01
N ALA A 169 10.55 17.95 -6.18
CA ALA A 169 10.21 16.55 -6.45
C ALA A 169 9.23 16.49 -7.63
N LYS A 170 9.30 15.39 -8.40
CA LYS A 170 8.33 15.05 -9.44
C LYS A 170 7.78 13.69 -9.08
N GLU A 171 6.49 13.64 -8.79
CA GLU A 171 5.80 12.43 -8.37
C GLU A 171 6.07 11.27 -9.36
N ALA A 172 6.43 10.10 -8.83
CA ALA A 172 6.78 8.94 -9.65
C ALA A 172 5.62 8.43 -10.50
N THR A 173 4.37 8.56 -10.03
CA THR A 173 3.14 8.16 -10.76
C THR A 173 3.01 8.93 -12.09
N CYS A 174 3.33 10.23 -12.05
CA CYS A 174 3.29 11.17 -13.16
C CYS A 174 4.57 11.17 -14.03
N SER A 175 5.52 10.28 -13.75
CA SER A 175 6.86 10.30 -14.35
C SER A 175 7.09 9.14 -15.30
N ARG A 176 7.56 9.42 -16.52
CA ARG A 176 8.07 8.43 -17.47
C ARG A 176 9.48 8.79 -17.94
N ILE A 177 10.22 7.80 -18.43
CA ILE A 177 11.57 8.02 -18.97
C ILE A 177 11.59 7.61 -20.43
N SER A 178 12.40 8.30 -21.23
CA SER A 178 12.51 8.00 -22.63
C SER A 178 13.16 6.63 -22.84
N VAL A 179 12.84 6.02 -23.98
CA VAL A 179 13.60 4.88 -24.50
C VAL A 179 15.08 5.27 -24.59
N ILE A 180 15.96 4.29 -24.35
CA ILE A 180 17.39 4.48 -24.51
C ILE A 180 17.70 4.85 -25.96
N ASP A 181 18.40 5.96 -26.16
CA ASP A 181 18.94 6.32 -27.48
C ASP A 181 20.10 5.37 -27.80
N GLU A 182 20.02 4.65 -28.93
CA GLU A 182 21.05 3.70 -29.38
C GLU A 182 22.42 4.36 -29.58
N ARG A 183 22.46 5.66 -29.89
CA ARG A 183 23.70 6.41 -30.13
C ARG A 183 24.39 6.78 -28.82
N THR A 184 23.63 7.17 -27.80
CA THR A 184 24.20 7.63 -26.52
C THR A 184 24.25 6.52 -25.47
N GLY A 185 23.47 5.45 -25.66
CA GLY A 185 23.29 4.37 -24.69
C GLY A 185 22.53 4.81 -23.44
N LYS A 186 21.85 5.96 -23.47
CA LYS A 186 21.20 6.56 -22.30
C LYS A 186 19.74 6.96 -22.58
N SER A 187 18.93 6.97 -21.53
CA SER A 187 17.64 7.66 -21.56
C SER A 187 17.88 9.17 -21.42
N GLU A 188 17.56 9.94 -22.46
CA GLU A 188 17.86 11.37 -22.55
C GLU A 188 16.82 12.27 -21.85
N TYR A 189 15.57 11.81 -21.70
CA TYR A 189 14.48 12.64 -21.23
C TYR A 189 13.62 11.97 -20.14
N HIS A 190 13.15 12.81 -19.23
CA HIS A 190 12.05 12.52 -18.32
C HIS A 190 10.80 13.25 -18.82
N GLY A 191 9.69 12.54 -18.90
CA GLY A 191 8.39 13.05 -19.31
C GLY A 191 7.46 13.12 -18.09
N TYR A 192 7.00 14.33 -17.76
CA TYR A 192 6.09 14.57 -16.65
C TYR A 192 4.69 14.92 -17.15
N SER A 193 3.67 14.18 -16.69
CA SER A 193 2.25 14.42 -16.99
C SER A 193 1.36 13.73 -15.95
N ALA A 194 0.28 14.39 -15.54
CA ALA A 194 -0.74 13.76 -14.70
C ALA A 194 -1.61 12.76 -15.48
N LYS A 195 -1.65 12.89 -16.82
CA LYS A 195 -2.53 12.14 -17.72
C LYS A 195 -1.89 10.89 -18.32
N TRP A 196 -0.72 10.46 -17.82
CA TRP A 196 -0.13 9.19 -18.27
C TRP A 196 -1.08 7.99 -18.14
N HIS A 197 -2.02 8.05 -17.19
CA HIS A 197 -3.01 7.00 -16.95
C HIS A 197 -4.16 6.97 -17.97
N GLU A 198 -4.31 8.02 -18.78
CA GLU A 198 -5.32 8.15 -19.82
C GLU A 198 -4.83 7.62 -21.19
N GLY A 199 -3.57 7.19 -21.28
CA GLY A 199 -2.96 6.59 -22.47
C GLY A 199 -1.99 7.52 -23.20
N MET A 200 -2.51 8.48 -23.95
CA MET A 200 -1.72 9.41 -24.78
C MET A 200 -1.84 10.86 -24.26
N PRO A 201 -1.02 11.26 -23.29
CA PRO A 201 -1.09 12.61 -22.73
C PRO A 201 -0.64 13.69 -23.72
N ASP A 202 -1.36 14.81 -23.74
CA ASP A 202 -1.09 15.99 -24.58
C ASP A 202 -0.30 17.09 -23.83
N ASP A 203 -0.12 16.93 -22.52
CA ASP A 203 0.45 17.92 -21.61
C ASP A 203 1.88 17.58 -21.15
N VAL A 204 2.52 16.58 -21.75
CA VAL A 204 3.83 16.08 -21.33
C VAL A 204 4.88 17.18 -21.40
N ILE A 205 5.55 17.41 -20.27
CA ILE A 205 6.76 18.25 -20.19
C ILE A 205 7.97 17.33 -20.22
N ALA A 206 8.82 17.49 -21.24
CA ALA A 206 10.05 16.70 -21.38
C ALA A 206 11.28 17.49 -20.90
N THR A 207 11.84 17.08 -19.76
CA THR A 207 13.06 17.68 -19.17
C THR A 207 14.26 16.75 -19.37
N PRO A 208 15.47 17.27 -19.68
CA PRO A 208 16.67 16.44 -19.80
C PRO A 208 16.91 15.60 -18.55
N LEU A 209 17.08 14.30 -18.72
CA LEU A 209 17.43 13.36 -17.66
C LEU A 209 18.95 13.32 -17.51
N LEU A 210 19.43 13.39 -16.27
CA LEU A 210 20.84 13.18 -15.94
C LEU A 210 21.21 11.70 -16.10
N ASP A 211 22.50 11.47 -16.37
CA ASP A 211 23.06 10.13 -16.45
C ASP A 211 22.66 9.31 -15.23
N ARG A 212 22.01 8.19 -15.51
CA ARG A 212 21.45 7.27 -14.53
C ARG A 212 22.50 6.53 -13.69
N GLN A 213 23.76 6.51 -14.10
CA GLN A 213 24.87 5.86 -13.40
C GLN A 213 25.78 6.87 -12.71
N ALA A 214 26.01 8.04 -13.32
CA ALA A 214 26.90 9.08 -12.79
C ALA A 214 26.26 10.49 -12.81
N PRO A 215 25.11 10.69 -12.14
CA PRO A 215 24.28 11.88 -12.31
C PRO A 215 25.00 13.17 -11.87
N LEU A 216 25.79 13.12 -10.78
CA LEU A 216 26.52 14.29 -10.31
C LEU A 216 27.66 14.68 -11.26
N ARG A 217 28.34 13.69 -11.86
CA ARG A 217 29.40 13.94 -12.83
C ARG A 217 28.81 14.58 -14.08
N ASP A 218 27.73 14.00 -14.60
CA ASP A 218 27.02 14.53 -15.77
C ASP A 218 26.54 15.96 -15.52
N LEU A 219 25.91 16.23 -14.38
CA LEU A 219 25.50 17.59 -14.02
C LEU A 219 26.68 18.57 -13.98
N LYS A 220 27.79 18.18 -13.35
CA LYS A 220 29.00 19.02 -13.30
C LYS A 220 29.59 19.27 -14.69
N THR A 221 29.58 18.28 -15.58
CA THR A 221 30.03 18.43 -16.96
C THR A 221 29.09 19.37 -17.73
N ARG A 222 27.77 19.22 -17.59
CA ARG A 222 26.78 20.10 -18.23
C ARG A 222 26.87 21.55 -17.75
N MET A 223 27.27 21.77 -16.49
CA MET A 223 27.48 23.10 -15.89
C MET A 223 28.92 23.63 -16.08
N GLY A 224 29.75 23.00 -16.92
CA GLY A 224 31.12 23.46 -17.20
C GLY A 224 32.10 23.36 -16.02
N LEU A 225 31.74 22.67 -14.94
CA LEU A 225 32.60 22.45 -13.77
C LEU A 225 33.63 21.35 -14.01
N LEU A 226 33.28 20.36 -14.83
CA LEU A 226 34.16 19.28 -15.29
C LEU A 226 34.29 19.29 -16.82
N PRO A 227 35.42 18.82 -17.36
CA PRO A 227 35.55 18.65 -18.80
C PRO A 227 34.58 17.58 -19.32
N ASN A 228 34.06 17.78 -20.53
CA ASN A 228 33.30 16.78 -21.29
C ASN A 228 34.23 15.72 -21.90
N GLU A 229 33.67 14.78 -22.66
CA GLU A 229 34.42 13.72 -23.35
C GLU A 229 35.46 14.26 -24.34
N LYS A 230 35.28 15.49 -24.83
CA LYS A 230 36.21 16.19 -25.73
C LYS A 230 37.28 17.01 -24.98
N GLY A 231 37.26 17.00 -23.65
CA GLY A 231 38.19 17.76 -22.81
C GLY A 231 37.83 19.24 -22.63
N THR A 232 36.72 19.73 -23.18
CA THR A 232 36.28 21.14 -23.07
C THR A 232 35.33 21.34 -21.90
N LYS A 233 35.36 22.53 -21.29
CA LYS A 233 34.41 22.95 -20.25
C LYS A 233 33.37 23.87 -20.90
N GLU A 234 32.24 23.29 -21.26
CA GLU A 234 31.14 24.00 -21.92
C GLU A 234 29.89 23.95 -21.04
N ILE A 235 29.25 25.11 -20.87
CA ILE A 235 27.98 25.21 -20.16
C ILE A 235 26.87 25.00 -21.18
N VAL A 236 26.06 23.95 -21.00
CA VAL A 236 24.91 23.69 -21.88
C VAL A 236 23.86 24.79 -21.75
N LYS A 237 22.97 24.94 -22.72
CA LYS A 237 21.89 25.94 -22.65
C LYS A 237 20.78 25.57 -21.66
N ASP A 238 20.56 24.27 -21.45
CA ASP A 238 19.56 23.79 -20.51
C ASP A 238 19.84 24.27 -19.09
N ARG A 239 18.77 24.59 -18.36
CA ARG A 239 18.80 25.06 -16.96
C ARG A 239 17.95 24.22 -16.03
N ARG A 240 17.37 23.13 -16.54
CA ARG A 240 16.53 22.20 -15.79
C ARG A 240 16.98 20.80 -16.11
N PHE A 241 17.22 20.03 -15.06
CA PHE A 241 17.68 18.65 -15.19
C PHE A 241 16.92 17.78 -14.21
N ILE A 242 16.54 16.58 -14.63
CA ILE A 242 15.92 15.59 -13.76
C ILE A 242 16.99 14.61 -13.29
N HIS A 243 17.02 14.36 -12.00
CA HIS A 243 17.74 13.29 -11.38
C HIS A 243 16.77 12.19 -10.97
N ASN A 244 16.96 10.99 -11.51
CA ASN A 244 16.26 9.80 -11.03
C ASN A 244 17.07 9.15 -9.90
N ILE A 245 16.62 9.38 -8.66
CA ILE A 245 17.15 8.71 -7.47
C ILE A 245 16.51 7.33 -7.42
N ARG A 246 17.32 6.26 -7.50
CA ARG A 246 16.79 4.90 -7.54
C ARG A 246 17.49 3.95 -6.59
N ILE A 247 16.73 3.00 -6.10
CA ILE A 247 17.23 1.77 -5.48
C ILE A 247 17.15 0.70 -6.56
N ALA A 248 18.29 0.36 -7.16
CA ALA A 248 18.32 -0.48 -8.36
C ALA A 248 17.91 -1.92 -8.04
N THR A 249 16.97 -2.46 -8.81
CA THR A 249 16.59 -3.88 -8.76
C THR A 249 17.21 -4.61 -9.95
N PRO A 250 18.07 -5.62 -9.73
CA PRO A 250 18.67 -6.40 -10.82
C PRO A 250 17.61 -7.02 -11.75
N GLY A 251 17.94 -7.12 -13.04
CA GLY A 251 17.04 -7.67 -14.06
C GLY A 251 16.02 -6.69 -14.63
N ARG A 252 16.07 -5.41 -14.24
CA ARG A 252 15.21 -4.34 -14.75
C ARG A 252 16.03 -3.18 -15.30
N PHE A 253 15.70 -2.73 -16.51
CA PHE A 253 16.46 -1.69 -17.21
C PHE A 253 15.88 -0.30 -17.01
N TYR A 254 14.56 -0.15 -17.14
CA TYR A 254 13.92 1.16 -17.12
C TYR A 254 13.49 1.57 -15.71
N TYR A 255 12.75 0.73 -15.00
CA TYR A 255 12.16 1.06 -13.70
C TYR A 255 12.53 0.04 -12.63
N SER A 256 12.80 0.52 -11.43
CA SER A 256 13.07 -0.35 -10.29
C SER A 256 11.80 -1.07 -9.83
N LYS A 257 11.99 -2.17 -9.11
CA LYS A 257 10.90 -2.93 -8.49
C LYS A 257 11.22 -3.17 -7.01
N PRO A 258 10.41 -2.62 -6.09
CA PRO A 258 10.50 -2.96 -4.69
C PRO A 258 10.27 -4.45 -4.42
N TYR A 259 11.12 -5.06 -3.59
CA TYR A 259 10.99 -6.48 -3.24
C TYR A 259 9.71 -6.79 -2.49
N TRP A 260 9.17 -5.82 -1.74
CA TRP A 260 7.93 -5.97 -0.99
C TRP A 260 6.71 -6.15 -1.90
N TRP A 261 6.77 -5.78 -3.18
CA TRP A 261 5.70 -6.06 -4.14
C TRP A 261 5.44 -7.56 -4.35
N SER A 262 6.32 -8.43 -3.84
CA SER A 262 6.08 -9.87 -3.73
C SER A 262 4.79 -10.21 -2.97
N VAL A 263 4.30 -9.36 -2.05
CA VAL A 263 3.02 -9.57 -1.35
C VAL A 263 1.81 -9.54 -2.31
N PHE A 264 1.92 -8.80 -3.41
CA PHE A 264 0.89 -8.78 -4.45
C PHE A 264 1.01 -10.02 -5.33
N VAL A 265 2.21 -10.31 -5.82
CA VAL A 265 2.46 -11.42 -6.76
C VAL A 265 2.16 -12.80 -6.15
N SER A 266 2.43 -12.97 -4.86
CA SER A 266 2.19 -14.22 -4.13
C SER A 266 0.70 -14.51 -3.85
N GLY A 267 -0.18 -13.53 -4.00
CA GLY A 267 -1.62 -13.67 -3.71
C GLY A 267 -2.01 -13.43 -2.24
N TRP A 268 -1.06 -13.24 -1.33
CA TRP A 268 -1.33 -12.95 0.09
C TRP A 268 -2.15 -11.68 0.29
N TYR A 269 -1.88 -10.66 -0.53
CA TYR A 269 -2.67 -9.43 -0.55
C TYR A 269 -4.15 -9.68 -0.90
N ASP A 270 -4.41 -10.44 -1.97
CA ASP A 270 -5.78 -10.71 -2.44
C ASP A 270 -6.53 -11.59 -1.44
N PHE A 271 -5.86 -12.58 -0.86
CA PHE A 271 -6.41 -13.42 0.20
C PHE A 271 -6.78 -12.59 1.45
N GLY A 272 -5.89 -11.69 1.88
CA GLY A 272 -6.15 -10.79 3.01
C GLY A 272 -7.35 -9.89 2.82
N ASN A 273 -7.54 -9.36 1.61
CA ASN A 273 -8.70 -8.53 1.29
C ASN A 273 -10.00 -9.35 1.15
N ALA A 274 -9.91 -10.62 0.78
CA ALA A 274 -11.07 -11.50 0.67
C ALA A 274 -11.68 -11.85 2.04
N ILE A 275 -10.88 -11.93 3.11
CA ILE A 275 -11.36 -12.31 4.46
C ILE A 275 -12.45 -11.34 4.98
N PRO A 276 -12.25 -10.01 5.00
CA PRO A 276 -13.30 -9.08 5.41
C PRO A 276 -14.56 -9.13 4.52
N ILE A 277 -14.38 -9.30 3.20
CA ILE A 277 -15.50 -9.41 2.25
C ILE A 277 -16.32 -10.65 2.53
N PHE A 278 -15.65 -11.80 2.75
CA PHE A 278 -16.28 -13.05 3.12
C PHE A 278 -17.02 -12.93 4.45
N LYS A 279 -16.37 -12.40 5.50
CA LYS A 279 -17.02 -12.17 6.81
C LYS A 279 -18.23 -11.27 6.70
N LYS A 280 -18.16 -10.18 5.91
CA LYS A 280 -19.30 -9.29 5.65
C LYS A 280 -20.45 -10.00 4.94
N ALA A 281 -20.14 -10.83 3.94
CA ALA A 281 -21.15 -11.62 3.23
C ALA A 281 -21.80 -12.66 4.14
N LEU A 282 -21.01 -13.33 4.99
CA LEU A 282 -21.46 -14.30 5.97
C LEU A 282 -22.42 -13.66 6.98
N ILE A 283 -22.04 -12.52 7.59
CA ILE A 283 -22.92 -11.78 8.51
C ILE A 283 -24.23 -11.40 7.82
N LYS A 284 -24.18 -10.89 6.59
CA LYS A 284 -25.38 -10.46 5.85
C LYS A 284 -26.31 -11.62 5.51
N ASN A 285 -25.77 -12.79 5.19
CA ASN A 285 -26.55 -13.97 4.79
C ASN A 285 -27.02 -14.82 5.98
N GLN A 286 -26.24 -14.90 7.06
CA GLN A 286 -26.63 -15.60 8.30
C GLN A 286 -27.82 -14.92 8.99
N MET A 287 -28.06 -13.63 8.77
CA MET A 287 -29.27 -12.94 9.23
C MET A 287 -30.56 -13.34 8.48
N ALA A 288 -30.47 -14.03 7.33
CA ALA A 288 -31.65 -14.29 6.50
C ALA A 288 -32.37 -15.62 6.77
N LEU A 289 -31.68 -16.67 7.26
CA LEU A 289 -32.25 -18.02 7.40
C LEU A 289 -31.81 -18.65 8.73
N ARG A 290 -32.61 -18.44 9.78
CA ARG A 290 -32.38 -19.05 11.11
C ARG A 290 -33.21 -20.31 11.36
N TYR A 291 -34.37 -20.42 10.73
CA TYR A 291 -35.34 -21.47 10.98
C TYR A 291 -35.86 -22.06 9.67
N ILE A 292 -36.06 -23.38 9.64
CA ILE A 292 -36.95 -24.03 8.69
C ILE A 292 -38.20 -24.44 9.46
N VAL A 293 -39.36 -23.97 8.99
CA VAL A 293 -40.65 -24.34 9.56
C VAL A 293 -41.33 -25.36 8.65
N TYR A 294 -41.56 -26.56 9.16
CA TYR A 294 -42.39 -27.58 8.53
C TYR A 294 -43.81 -27.46 9.11
N ILE A 295 -44.80 -27.26 8.24
CA ILE A 295 -46.22 -27.24 8.62
C ILE A 295 -46.87 -28.44 7.94
N LYS A 296 -47.52 -29.29 8.73
CA LYS A 296 -48.23 -30.47 8.23
C LYS A 296 -49.46 -30.02 7.42
N GLU A 297 -49.79 -30.73 6.34
CA GLU A 297 -50.84 -30.27 5.40
C GLU A 297 -52.25 -30.27 6.03
N ASP A 298 -52.52 -31.23 6.92
CA ASP A 298 -53.76 -31.37 7.69
C ASP A 298 -53.95 -30.29 8.77
N PHE A 299 -52.89 -29.55 9.14
CA PHE A 299 -52.96 -28.44 10.09
C PHE A 299 -53.93 -27.35 9.61
N TRP A 300 -53.86 -26.98 8.32
CA TRP A 300 -54.69 -25.91 7.76
C TRP A 300 -56.18 -26.25 7.86
N GLY A 301 -56.55 -27.51 7.59
CA GLY A 301 -57.93 -27.97 7.71
C GLY A 301 -58.46 -27.91 9.14
N LYS A 302 -57.63 -28.25 10.13
CA LYS A 302 -57.98 -28.10 11.56
C LYS A 302 -58.14 -26.64 11.95
N LEU A 303 -57.21 -25.78 11.54
CA LEU A 303 -57.23 -24.35 11.85
C LEU A 303 -58.49 -23.66 11.30
N TYR A 304 -58.86 -23.94 10.05
CA TYR A 304 -60.06 -23.37 9.44
C TYR A 304 -61.35 -23.88 10.09
N ALA A 305 -61.38 -25.17 10.50
CA ALA A 305 -62.53 -25.75 11.18
C ALA A 305 -62.75 -25.14 12.58
N ASP A 306 -61.67 -24.94 13.34
CA ASP A 306 -61.72 -24.34 14.69
C ASP A 306 -62.16 -22.87 14.63
N GLU A 307 -61.66 -22.10 13.66
CA GLU A 307 -62.03 -20.70 13.47
C GLU A 307 -63.33 -20.51 12.66
N LYS A 308 -63.98 -21.60 12.25
CA LYS A 308 -65.23 -21.64 11.46
C LYS A 308 -65.14 -20.87 10.12
N ILE A 309 -63.98 -20.93 9.47
CA ILE A 309 -63.71 -20.27 8.18
C ILE A 309 -64.03 -21.25 7.05
N THR A 310 -65.17 -21.04 6.39
CA THR A 310 -65.67 -21.94 5.32
C THR A 310 -65.41 -21.42 3.91
N ASN A 311 -65.12 -20.12 3.75
CA ASN A 311 -64.90 -19.49 2.45
C ASN A 311 -63.43 -19.55 2.03
N GLU A 312 -63.15 -19.95 0.79
CA GLU A 312 -61.80 -20.11 0.24
C GLU A 312 -61.00 -18.79 0.23
N ALA A 313 -61.65 -17.66 -0.04
CA ALA A 313 -60.98 -16.35 -0.01
C ALA A 313 -60.48 -15.99 1.39
N ASP A 314 -61.28 -16.28 2.41
CA ASP A 314 -60.94 -15.99 3.81
C ASP A 314 -59.90 -16.97 4.36
N GLN A 315 -59.89 -18.22 3.88
CA GLN A 315 -58.83 -19.19 4.18
C GLN A 315 -57.47 -18.74 3.64
N ALA A 316 -57.42 -18.19 2.42
CA ALA A 316 -56.19 -17.68 1.83
C ALA A 316 -55.65 -16.46 2.61
N VAL A 317 -56.52 -15.54 3.01
CA VAL A 317 -56.15 -14.38 3.84
C VAL A 317 -55.63 -14.86 5.19
N ARG A 318 -56.36 -15.75 5.88
CA ARG A 318 -55.96 -16.26 7.19
C ARG A 318 -54.63 -17.01 7.15
N ARG A 319 -54.39 -17.80 6.11
CA ARG A 319 -53.10 -18.49 5.88
C ARG A 319 -51.97 -17.49 5.71
N ALA A 320 -52.17 -16.44 4.92
CA ALA A 320 -51.18 -15.38 4.75
C ALA A 320 -50.90 -14.64 6.07
N THR A 321 -51.94 -14.29 6.83
CA THR A 321 -51.80 -13.68 8.16
C THR A 321 -51.04 -14.59 9.12
N PHE A 322 -51.37 -15.89 9.18
CA PHE A 322 -50.66 -16.83 10.07
C PHE A 322 -49.17 -16.95 9.73
N LEU A 323 -48.84 -17.03 8.43
CA LEU A 323 -47.45 -17.06 7.97
C LEU A 323 -46.71 -15.75 8.29
N GLN A 324 -47.40 -14.61 8.20
CA GLN A 324 -46.86 -13.31 8.56
C GLN A 324 -46.64 -13.18 10.08
N ASP A 325 -47.61 -13.56 10.90
CA ASP A 325 -47.50 -13.56 12.37
C ASP A 325 -46.34 -14.46 12.84
N MET A 326 -46.19 -15.62 12.20
CA MET A 326 -45.08 -16.54 12.47
C MET A 326 -43.73 -15.94 12.04
N ASN A 327 -43.68 -15.25 10.91
CA ASN A 327 -42.49 -14.54 10.47
C ASN A 327 -42.13 -13.41 11.45
N ASP A 328 -43.11 -12.59 11.86
CA ASP A 328 -42.91 -11.48 12.79
C ASP A 328 -42.51 -11.97 14.20
N PHE A 329 -43.06 -13.12 14.64
CA PHE A 329 -42.64 -13.78 15.88
C PHE A 329 -41.20 -14.27 15.82
N LEU A 330 -40.74 -14.80 14.67
CA LEU A 330 -39.40 -15.38 14.53
C LEU A 330 -38.31 -14.37 14.07
N ALA A 331 -38.69 -13.23 13.49
CA ALA A 331 -37.77 -12.28 12.84
C ALA A 331 -37.36 -11.07 13.71
N GLY A 332 -38.00 -10.84 14.86
CA GLY A 332 -37.73 -9.67 15.72
C GLY A 332 -36.54 -9.84 16.67
N GLU A 333 -35.73 -8.80 16.84
CA GLU A 333 -34.65 -8.74 17.85
C GLU A 333 -35.20 -8.87 19.28
N GLU A 334 -36.37 -8.28 19.56
CA GLU A 334 -37.10 -8.40 20.84
C GLU A 334 -37.73 -9.78 21.08
N ASN A 335 -37.84 -10.61 20.03
CA ASN A 335 -38.37 -11.98 20.12
C ASN A 335 -37.26 -13.02 20.20
N ALA A 336 -35.99 -12.62 20.04
CA ALA A 336 -34.84 -13.50 20.20
C ALA A 336 -34.78 -14.04 21.64
N GLY A 337 -34.86 -15.36 21.80
CA GLY A 337 -34.80 -16.04 23.10
C GLY A 337 -36.15 -16.29 23.78
N LYS A 338 -37.29 -15.90 23.17
CA LYS A 338 -38.60 -16.33 23.64
C LYS A 338 -38.81 -17.83 23.37
N GLY A 339 -39.28 -18.57 24.37
CA GLY A 339 -39.58 -20.00 24.22
C GLY A 339 -40.85 -20.22 23.41
N PHE A 340 -40.81 -21.12 22.43
CA PHE A 340 -41.99 -21.60 21.70
C PHE A 340 -42.54 -22.85 22.39
N VAL A 341 -43.75 -22.79 22.93
CA VAL A 341 -44.41 -23.92 23.61
C VAL A 341 -45.53 -24.43 22.71
N SER A 342 -45.41 -25.69 22.25
CA SER A 342 -46.43 -26.36 21.45
C SER A 342 -46.90 -27.64 22.12
N HIS A 343 -48.20 -27.88 22.11
CA HIS A 343 -48.82 -29.12 22.59
C HIS A 343 -48.76 -30.17 21.47
N PHE A 344 -48.28 -31.37 21.77
CA PHE A 344 -48.31 -32.50 20.84
C PHE A 344 -49.34 -33.53 21.29
N ARG A 345 -49.92 -34.27 20.35
CA ARG A 345 -50.76 -35.43 20.68
C ARG A 345 -49.94 -36.71 20.55
N TYR A 346 -50.02 -37.57 21.54
CA TYR A 346 -49.38 -38.88 21.51
C TYR A 346 -50.35 -39.91 20.91
N ASP A 347 -50.07 -40.39 19.71
CA ASP A 347 -50.86 -41.45 19.10
C ASP A 347 -50.46 -42.80 19.73
N ARG A 348 -51.29 -43.28 20.65
CA ARG A 348 -51.09 -44.55 21.39
C ARG A 348 -51.05 -45.79 20.49
N VAL A 349 -51.48 -45.71 19.24
CA VAL A 349 -51.51 -46.85 18.30
C VAL A 349 -50.20 -46.97 17.51
N LYS A 350 -49.57 -45.84 17.15
CA LYS A 350 -48.36 -45.82 16.30
C LYS A 350 -47.06 -45.55 17.07
N GLY A 351 -47.14 -45.11 18.33
CA GLY A 351 -45.96 -44.90 19.18
C GLY A 351 -45.10 -43.68 18.82
N PHE A 352 -45.60 -42.78 17.96
CA PHE A 352 -44.91 -41.54 17.56
C PHE A 352 -45.68 -40.30 18.03
N GLU A 353 -44.95 -39.21 18.27
CA GLU A 353 -45.50 -37.88 18.57
C GLU A 353 -46.07 -37.25 17.28
N ASP A 354 -47.34 -36.84 17.26
CA ASP A 354 -47.93 -36.11 16.14
C ASP A 354 -47.79 -34.60 16.37
N LYS A 355 -46.92 -33.97 15.59
CA LYS A 355 -46.61 -32.53 15.64
C LYS A 355 -47.10 -31.86 14.38
N ASP A 356 -48.01 -30.89 14.53
CA ASP A 356 -48.58 -30.16 13.38
C ASP A 356 -47.61 -29.10 12.81
N ILE A 357 -46.73 -28.54 13.64
CA ILE A 357 -45.69 -27.57 13.24
C ILE A 357 -44.36 -27.99 13.88
N ILE A 358 -43.31 -28.07 13.06
CA ILE A 358 -41.93 -28.36 13.48
C ILE A 358 -41.05 -27.21 13.05
N ILE A 359 -40.47 -26.50 14.01
CA ILE A 359 -39.49 -25.44 13.78
C ILE A 359 -38.11 -26.03 14.05
N ASN A 360 -37.31 -26.23 13.00
CA ASN A 360 -35.92 -26.65 13.15
C ASN A 360 -35.02 -25.43 13.00
N THR A 361 -34.08 -25.28 13.93
CA THR A 361 -32.97 -24.33 13.75
C THR A 361 -32.09 -24.82 12.62
N LEU A 362 -31.77 -23.94 11.68
CA LEU A 362 -30.67 -24.19 10.77
C LEU A 362 -29.38 -23.91 11.54
N ASP A 363 -28.64 -24.96 11.85
CA ASP A 363 -27.29 -24.80 12.41
C ASP A 363 -26.43 -24.10 11.36
N SER A 364 -25.98 -22.89 11.68
CA SER A 364 -24.93 -22.24 10.91
C SER A 364 -23.65 -23.05 11.10
N PHE A 365 -23.13 -23.63 10.02
CA PHE A 365 -21.82 -24.29 10.03
C PHE A 365 -20.71 -23.35 10.52
N PHE A 366 -20.89 -22.03 10.35
CA PHE A 366 -19.98 -20.99 10.80
C PHE A 366 -20.38 -20.50 12.19
N LYS A 367 -19.58 -20.88 13.21
CA LYS A 367 -19.86 -20.62 14.64
C LYS A 367 -19.19 -19.35 15.19
N GLY A 368 -18.49 -18.59 14.33
CA GLY A 368 -17.75 -17.40 14.72
C GLY A 368 -16.35 -17.78 15.23
N GLY A 369 -15.32 -17.21 14.60
CA GLY A 369 -13.91 -17.54 14.85
C GLY A 369 -13.15 -18.03 13.62
N GLU A 370 -13.86 -18.45 12.56
CA GLU A 370 -13.20 -18.88 11.32
C GLU A 370 -12.42 -17.73 10.67
N TYR A 371 -11.28 -18.09 10.08
CA TYR A 371 -10.35 -17.16 9.45
C TYR A 371 -9.81 -16.07 10.39
N ILE A 372 -9.85 -16.24 11.71
CA ILE A 372 -9.07 -15.38 12.62
C ILE A 372 -7.59 -15.70 12.52
N GLU A 373 -7.23 -16.99 12.59
CA GLU A 373 -5.84 -17.45 12.45
C GLU A 373 -5.28 -17.11 11.06
N ASP A 374 -6.05 -17.33 9.99
CA ASP A 374 -5.64 -16.94 8.63
C ASP A 374 -5.44 -15.42 8.51
N SER A 375 -6.29 -14.62 9.16
CA SER A 375 -6.15 -13.16 9.16
C SER A 375 -4.88 -12.71 9.90
N GLU A 376 -4.51 -13.42 10.95
CA GLU A 376 -3.25 -13.21 11.67
C GLU A 376 -2.05 -13.58 10.80
N GLU A 377 -2.07 -14.76 10.18
CA GLU A 377 -0.99 -15.24 9.30
C GLU A 377 -0.79 -14.30 8.11
N VAL A 378 -1.87 -13.87 7.46
CA VAL A 378 -1.81 -12.87 6.37
C VAL A 378 -1.15 -11.59 6.84
N SER A 379 -1.55 -11.07 8.00
CA SER A 379 -1.02 -9.80 8.50
C SER A 379 0.48 -9.92 8.79
N ASN A 380 0.91 -11.01 9.44
CA ASN A 380 2.31 -11.27 9.72
C ASN A 380 3.13 -11.46 8.43
N THR A 381 2.60 -12.20 7.45
CA THR A 381 3.27 -12.42 6.15
C THR A 381 3.42 -11.13 5.34
N ILE A 382 2.41 -10.26 5.34
CA ILE A 382 2.50 -8.94 4.70
C ILE A 382 3.56 -8.09 5.41
N CYS A 383 3.56 -8.04 6.74
CA CYS A 383 4.56 -7.34 7.53
C CYS A 383 5.98 -7.86 7.25
N TYR A 384 6.17 -9.17 7.18
CA TYR A 384 7.44 -9.81 6.80
C TYR A 384 7.87 -9.42 5.39
N GLY A 385 6.99 -9.55 4.39
CA GLY A 385 7.29 -9.17 3.01
C GLY A 385 7.60 -7.67 2.86
N MET A 386 7.07 -6.86 3.77
CA MET A 386 7.35 -5.45 3.85
C MET A 386 8.51 -5.12 4.80
N ASN A 387 9.24 -6.05 5.43
CA ASN A 387 10.27 -5.72 6.43
C ASN A 387 9.77 -4.68 7.47
N VAL A 388 8.63 -4.96 8.09
CA VAL A 388 8.13 -4.20 9.23
C VAL A 388 7.80 -5.18 10.32
N HIS A 389 8.42 -5.05 11.48
CA HIS A 389 8.08 -5.94 12.60
C HIS A 389 6.62 -5.69 13.06
N PRO A 390 5.75 -6.71 13.09
CA PRO A 390 4.32 -6.53 13.39
C PRO A 390 4.07 -5.83 14.72
N SER A 391 4.85 -6.12 15.76
CA SER A 391 4.69 -5.54 17.09
C SER A 391 5.00 -4.04 17.18
N ILE A 392 5.68 -3.44 16.20
CA ILE A 392 5.99 -2.00 16.21
C ILE A 392 4.79 -1.17 15.75
N ILE A 393 4.08 -1.65 14.73
CA ILE A 393 2.93 -0.95 14.15
C ILE A 393 1.62 -1.17 14.94
N GLY A 394 1.58 -2.19 15.78
CA GLY A 394 0.44 -2.50 16.66
C GLY A 394 0.39 -3.96 17.08
N ALA A 395 -0.66 -4.33 17.80
CA ALA A 395 -0.93 -5.74 18.08
C ALA A 395 -1.41 -6.40 16.78
N ALA A 396 -0.55 -7.19 16.13
CA ALA A 396 -1.04 -8.11 15.11
C ALA A 396 -2.15 -8.99 15.75
N PRO A 397 -3.29 -9.20 15.09
CA PRO A 397 -4.39 -10.01 15.63
C PRO A 397 -3.84 -11.35 16.14
N GLY A 398 -4.27 -11.83 17.32
CA GLY A 398 -3.78 -13.10 17.88
C GLY A 398 -3.65 -13.10 19.41
N LYS A 399 -3.56 -14.29 20.01
CA LYS A 399 -3.27 -14.44 21.46
C LYS A 399 -1.76 -14.42 21.67
N GLY A 400 -1.27 -13.54 22.56
CA GLY A 400 0.10 -13.64 23.11
C GLY A 400 1.16 -12.66 22.61
N LYS A 401 0.79 -11.54 21.98
CA LYS A 401 1.76 -10.54 21.52
C LYS A 401 1.97 -9.44 22.55
N SER A 402 2.60 -9.78 23.68
CA SER A 402 3.12 -8.78 24.62
C SER A 402 4.56 -8.44 24.25
N ILE A 403 4.81 -7.23 23.76
CA ILE A 403 6.16 -6.69 23.60
C ILE A 403 6.51 -5.84 24.82
N ASN A 404 7.71 -5.99 25.36
CA ASN A 404 8.18 -5.11 26.43
C ASN A 404 8.81 -3.83 25.85
N GLY A 405 8.87 -2.75 26.63
CA GLY A 405 9.34 -1.45 26.14
C GLY A 405 10.80 -1.43 25.65
N THR A 406 11.66 -2.30 26.19
CA THR A 406 13.05 -2.45 25.76
C THR A 406 13.14 -3.10 24.39
N GLU A 407 12.42 -4.20 24.18
CA GLU A 407 12.37 -4.91 22.91
C GLU A 407 11.78 -4.03 21.79
N ALA A 408 10.69 -3.30 22.08
CA ALA A 408 10.09 -2.37 21.13
C ALA A 408 11.08 -1.29 20.65
N ARG A 409 11.90 -0.78 21.58
CA ARG A 409 12.94 0.19 21.28
C ARG A 409 14.05 -0.39 20.42
N GLU A 410 14.58 -1.56 20.78
CA GLU A 410 15.66 -2.19 20.01
C GLU A 410 15.21 -2.52 18.59
N LEU A 411 13.99 -3.04 18.42
CA LEU A 411 13.41 -3.28 17.10
C LEU A 411 13.27 -1.98 16.30
N PHE A 412 12.82 -0.89 16.92
CA PHE A 412 12.74 0.41 16.24
C PHE A 412 14.12 0.93 15.80
N ILE A 413 15.15 0.75 16.63
CA ILE A 413 16.55 1.11 16.29
C ILE A 413 17.06 0.28 15.10
N ILE A 414 16.77 -1.02 15.08
CA ILE A 414 17.13 -1.89 13.95
C ILE A 414 16.45 -1.40 12.66
N GLU A 415 15.15 -1.09 12.71
CA GLU A 415 14.41 -0.56 11.55
C GLU A 415 15.02 0.76 11.06
N GLN A 416 15.33 1.69 11.97
CA GLN A 416 16.03 2.94 11.63
C GLN A 416 17.38 2.68 10.94
N ALA A 417 18.17 1.72 11.44
CA ALA A 417 19.45 1.37 10.87
C ALA A 417 19.32 0.77 9.45
N LEU A 418 18.31 -0.08 9.22
CA LEU A 418 18.03 -0.68 7.92
C LEU A 418 17.53 0.36 6.89
N MET A 419 16.91 1.45 7.34
CA MET A 419 16.43 2.53 6.47
C MET A 419 17.52 3.53 6.05
N LYS A 420 18.78 3.36 6.51
CA LYS A 420 19.87 4.30 6.23
C LYS A 420 20.07 4.57 4.72
N MET A 421 19.97 3.54 3.89
CA MET A 421 20.06 3.66 2.44
C MET A 421 19.01 4.62 1.86
N PHE A 422 17.77 4.56 2.35
CA PHE A 422 16.69 5.46 1.93
C PHE A 422 16.94 6.88 2.46
N GLN A 423 17.36 7.01 3.73
CA GLN A 423 17.71 8.29 4.33
C GLN A 423 18.79 9.01 3.52
N GLU A 424 19.88 8.33 3.16
CA GLU A 424 20.95 8.90 2.33
C GLU A 424 20.45 9.30 0.94
N ALA A 425 19.63 8.46 0.31
CA ALA A 425 19.03 8.78 -0.98
C ALA A 425 18.23 10.09 -0.94
N THR A 426 17.45 10.34 0.12
CA THR A 426 16.69 11.60 0.28
C THR A 426 17.56 12.84 0.48
N LEU A 427 18.82 12.69 0.95
CA LEU A 427 19.75 13.81 1.13
C LEU A 427 20.51 14.18 -0.15
N THR A 428 20.42 13.35 -1.19
CA THR A 428 21.15 13.54 -2.44
C THR A 428 20.98 14.94 -3.06
N PRO A 429 19.78 15.56 -3.08
CA PRO A 429 19.62 16.93 -3.58
C PRO A 429 20.52 17.96 -2.91
N LEU A 430 20.74 17.86 -1.60
CA LEU A 430 21.63 18.77 -0.85
C LEU A 430 23.09 18.55 -1.23
N TYR A 431 23.50 17.31 -1.46
CA TYR A 431 24.86 17.02 -1.94
C TYR A 431 25.09 17.50 -3.39
N PHE A 432 24.04 17.51 -4.21
CA PHE A 432 24.09 18.11 -5.55
C PHE A 432 24.25 19.62 -5.45
N ALA A 433 23.42 20.29 -4.64
CA ALA A 433 23.53 21.73 -4.36
C ALA A 433 24.92 22.10 -3.84
N LYS A 434 25.41 21.38 -2.82
CA LYS A 434 26.76 21.54 -2.29
C LYS A 434 27.83 21.52 -3.37
N ALA A 435 27.75 20.54 -4.26
CA ALA A 435 28.77 20.28 -5.25
C ALA A 435 28.77 21.26 -6.43
N VAL A 436 27.61 21.83 -6.79
CA VAL A 436 27.47 22.78 -7.91
C VAL A 436 27.54 24.24 -7.47
N ASN A 437 27.03 24.57 -6.27
CA ASN A 437 27.08 25.92 -5.72
C ASN A 437 28.39 26.23 -5.00
N GLY A 438 29.28 25.25 -4.86
CA GLY A 438 30.61 25.45 -4.28
C GLY A 438 30.62 25.60 -2.76
N TRP A 439 29.65 25.02 -2.07
CA TRP A 439 29.63 25.01 -0.60
C TRP A 439 30.86 24.30 0.00
N PRO A 440 31.25 24.64 1.24
CA PRO A 440 32.49 24.14 1.85
C PRO A 440 32.58 22.61 1.88
N LYS A 441 33.79 22.08 1.64
CA LYS A 441 34.02 20.64 1.47
C LYS A 441 33.77 19.84 2.76
N ASP A 442 33.98 20.46 3.89
CA ASP A 442 33.85 19.95 5.25
C ASP A 442 32.40 19.94 5.78
N ILE A 443 31.44 20.50 5.04
CA ILE A 443 30.01 20.44 5.40
C ILE A 443 29.35 19.16 4.89
N TYR A 444 28.58 18.51 5.74
CA TYR A 444 27.85 17.28 5.44
C TYR A 444 26.41 17.37 5.96
N PHE A 445 25.56 16.51 5.40
CA PHE A 445 24.15 16.42 5.76
C PHE A 445 23.87 15.02 6.33
N SER A 446 23.05 14.94 7.37
CA SER A 446 22.56 13.67 7.90
C SER A 446 21.12 13.79 8.35
N VAL A 447 20.40 12.68 8.37
CA VAL A 447 19.10 12.58 9.04
C VAL A 447 19.36 12.27 10.50
N THR A 448 18.80 13.07 11.39
CA THR A 448 18.76 12.75 12.83
C THR A 448 17.61 11.80 13.12
N ASN A 449 17.84 10.88 14.04
CA ASN A 449 16.86 9.93 14.52
C ASN A 449 16.73 10.09 16.03
N CYS A 450 15.50 10.17 16.54
CA CYS A 450 15.28 10.11 17.98
C CYS A 450 15.63 8.70 18.50
N GLN A 451 16.50 8.63 19.52
CA GLN A 451 16.84 7.41 20.24
C GLN A 451 16.20 7.47 21.63
N LEU A 452 15.28 6.54 21.91
CA LEU A 452 14.69 6.44 23.24
C LEU A 452 15.73 5.83 24.21
N THR A 453 15.91 6.44 25.39
CA THR A 453 16.85 5.98 26.42
C THR A 453 16.12 5.32 27.59
N THR A 454 16.82 4.52 28.41
CA THR A 454 16.21 3.96 29.63
C THR A 454 15.96 5.09 30.64
N LEU A 455 14.91 4.95 31.45
CA LEU A 455 14.50 5.95 32.45
C LEU A 455 15.63 6.22 33.47
N ASP A 456 16.46 5.22 33.72
CA ASP A 456 17.65 5.23 34.56
C ASP A 456 18.74 6.21 34.08
N LYS A 457 18.71 6.68 32.82
CA LYS A 457 19.61 7.72 32.30
C LYS A 457 19.09 9.15 32.48
N GLY A 458 17.94 9.36 33.13
CA GLY A 458 17.42 10.69 33.52
C GLY A 458 16.92 11.58 32.38
N THR A 459 17.07 11.15 31.12
CA THR A 459 16.51 11.80 29.93
C THR A 459 15.69 10.74 29.18
N GLY A 460 14.42 11.01 28.89
CA GLY A 460 13.51 10.02 28.27
C GLY A 460 13.83 9.69 26.81
N ALA A 461 14.65 10.53 26.15
CA ALA A 461 15.14 10.34 24.79
C ALA A 461 16.41 11.17 24.55
N THR A 462 17.28 10.69 23.67
CA THR A 462 18.45 11.41 23.13
C THR A 462 18.33 11.51 21.61
N LYS A 463 18.74 12.64 21.02
CA LYS A 463 18.84 12.74 19.55
C LYS A 463 20.07 11.97 19.10
N ASN A 464 19.90 10.89 18.35
CA ASN A 464 21.00 10.14 17.77
C ASN A 464 21.17 10.53 16.30
N THR A 465 22.33 11.07 15.97
CA THR A 465 22.69 11.44 14.59
C THR A 465 23.16 10.23 13.77
N GLY A 466 22.98 9.01 14.28
CA GLY A 466 23.52 7.74 13.78
C GLY A 466 25.04 7.62 13.97
N LEU A 467 25.63 8.52 14.75
CA LEU A 467 27.05 8.81 14.78
C LEU A 467 27.42 9.20 16.21
N THR A 468 27.64 8.20 17.06
CA THR A 468 28.30 8.43 18.34
C THR A 468 29.65 9.11 18.08
N SER A 469 29.93 10.18 18.80
CA SER A 469 31.31 10.62 18.94
C SER A 469 32.07 9.47 19.61
N GLU A 470 33.24 9.10 19.10
CA GLU A 470 34.15 8.15 19.77
C GLU A 470 34.71 8.73 21.09
N THR A 471 33.97 9.60 21.78
CA THR A 471 34.39 10.31 23.00
C THR A 471 33.70 9.80 24.25
N GLU A 472 32.80 8.81 24.16
CA GLU A 472 32.42 8.06 25.36
C GLU A 472 33.47 6.96 25.58
N GLU A 473 34.49 7.30 26.37
CA GLU A 473 35.39 6.34 27.01
C GLU A 473 34.54 5.28 27.74
N LYS A 474 34.87 4.01 27.51
CA LYS A 474 34.46 2.90 28.36
C LYS A 474 35.44 2.74 29.50
#